data_AF-A0A800G5R9-F1
#
_entry.id   AF-A0A800G5R9-F1
#
_cell.length_a   1.000
_cell.length_b   1.000
_cell.length_c   1.000
_cell.angle_alpha   90.00
_cell.angle_beta   90.00
_cell.angle_gamma   90.00
#
_symmetry.space_group_name_H-M   'P 1'
#
loop_
_entity.id
_entity.type
_entity.pdbx_description
1 polymer ?
#
loop_
_entity_poly.entity_id
_entity_poly.type
_entity_poly.pdbx_seq_one_letter_code
_entity_poly.pdbx_strand_id
1 'polypeptide(L)' 'MASENKPQISMEEFKLRADRAGLGMDQAELDHLKPIYELYMEYTAMMHSIEFGPEEMVVEFHPD' A
#
# COMPACT_ATOMS: atom_id res chain seq x y z
N MET A 1 16.11 -7.53 -12.84
CA MET A 1 15.54 -8.76 -12.27
C MET A 1 15.05 -8.43 -10.85
N ALA A 2 13.88 -7.80 -10.71
CA ALA A 2 13.32 -7.48 -9.39
C ALA A 2 12.27 -8.54 -9.06
N SER A 3 12.71 -9.67 -8.54
CA SER A 3 11.84 -10.72 -8.06
C SER A 3 12.61 -11.46 -6.98
N GLU A 4 12.31 -11.16 -5.72
CA GLU A 4 12.59 -12.10 -4.62
C GLU A 4 11.96 -11.71 -3.27
N ASN A 5 11.36 -10.52 -3.12
CA ASN A 5 10.69 -10.16 -1.86
C ASN A 5 9.36 -9.46 -2.10
N LYS A 6 8.37 -10.22 -2.59
CA LYS A 6 6.99 -9.74 -2.65
C LYS A 6 6.47 -9.57 -1.22
N PRO A 7 5.92 -8.39 -0.84
CA PRO A 7 5.28 -8.24 0.44
C PRO A 7 4.12 -9.24 0.52
N GLN A 8 4.30 -10.27 1.34
CA GLN A 8 3.28 -11.26 1.61
C GLN A 8 2.80 -11.09 3.04
N ILE A 9 1.49 -11.20 3.23
CA ILE A 9 0.89 -11.26 4.56
C ILE A 9 0.21 -12.60 4.76
N SER A 10 0.18 -13.07 6.00
CA SER A 10 -0.55 -14.29 6.31
C SER A 10 -2.05 -14.10 6.09
N MET A 11 -2.77 -15.19 5.85
CA MET A 11 -4.24 -15.14 5.74
C MET A 11 -4.88 -14.63 7.04
N GLU A 12 -4.33 -15.00 8.20
CA GLU A 12 -4.83 -14.52 9.50
C GLU A 12 -4.68 -13.01 9.64
N GLU A 13 -3.54 -12.46 9.24
CA GLU A 13 -3.30 -11.01 9.27
C GLU A 13 -4.20 -10.28 8.27
N PHE A 14 -4.38 -10.86 7.07
CA PHE A 14 -5.27 -10.31 6.06
C PHE A 14 -6.72 -10.26 6.55
N LYS A 15 -7.21 -11.35 7.14
CA LYS A 15 -8.54 -11.44 7.73
C LYS A 15 -8.75 -10.39 8.83
N LEU A 16 -7.78 -10.23 9.73
CA LEU A 16 -7.85 -9.20 10.77
C LEU A 16 -7.97 -7.78 10.19
N ARG A 17 -7.27 -7.49 9.09
CA ARG A 17 -7.36 -6.19 8.39
C ARG A 17 -8.72 -6.02 7.71
N ALA A 18 -9.23 -7.06 7.04
CA ALA A 18 -10.54 -7.05 6.41
C ALA A 18 -11.68 -6.86 7.44
N ASP A 19 -11.57 -7.51 8.60
CA ASP A 19 -12.50 -7.38 9.71
C ASP A 19 -12.47 -5.95 10.30
N ARG A 20 -11.28 -5.38 10.49
CA ARG A 20 -11.12 -3.98 10.95
C ARG A 20 -11.67 -2.97 9.96
N ALA A 21 -11.59 -3.26 8.66
CA ALA A 21 -12.18 -2.45 7.62
C ALA A 21 -13.72 -2.64 7.52
N GLY A 22 -14.30 -3.56 8.29
CA GLY A 22 -15.73 -3.83 8.30
C GLY A 22 -16.24 -4.51 7.04
N LEU A 23 -15.36 -5.23 6.31
CA LEU A 23 -15.71 -5.84 5.03
C LEU A 23 -16.64 -7.05 5.16
N GLY A 24 -16.64 -7.73 6.32
CA GLY A 24 -17.58 -8.81 6.62
C GLY A 24 -17.53 -9.98 5.64
N MET A 25 -16.34 -10.25 5.08
CA MET A 25 -16.15 -11.21 3.97
C MET A 25 -16.05 -12.66 4.45
N ASP A 26 -16.52 -13.58 3.61
CA ASP A 26 -16.30 -15.01 3.79
C ASP A 26 -14.91 -15.47 3.31
N GLN A 27 -14.57 -16.74 3.55
CA GLN A 27 -13.24 -17.26 3.21
C GLN A 27 -12.96 -17.23 1.70
N ALA A 28 -13.96 -17.50 0.85
CA ALA A 28 -13.76 -17.51 -0.60
C ALA A 28 -13.53 -16.10 -1.13
N GLU A 29 -14.24 -15.12 -0.58
CA GLU A 29 -14.05 -13.70 -0.87
C GLU A 29 -12.66 -13.21 -0.42
N LEU A 30 -12.22 -13.62 0.77
CA LEU A 30 -10.87 -13.31 1.27
C LEU A 30 -9.78 -13.94 0.38
N ASP A 31 -9.95 -15.20 -0.04
CA ASP A 31 -9.01 -15.88 -0.95
C ASP A 31 -8.90 -15.17 -2.29
N HIS A 32 -10.01 -14.60 -2.78
CA HIS A 32 -10.04 -13.81 -4.01
C HIS A 32 -9.42 -12.42 -3.85
N LEU A 33 -9.63 -11.76 -2.71
CA LEU A 33 -9.17 -10.40 -2.47
C LEU A 33 -7.69 -10.33 -2.10
N LYS A 34 -7.16 -11.35 -1.40
CA LYS A 34 -5.79 -11.35 -0.88
C LYS A 34 -4.72 -11.10 -1.96
N PRO A 35 -4.73 -11.75 -3.14
CA PRO A 35 -3.74 -11.49 -4.19
C PRO A 35 -3.77 -10.05 -4.71
N ILE A 36 -4.97 -9.46 -4.78
CA ILE A 36 -5.15 -8.05 -5.20
C ILE A 36 -4.58 -7.13 -4.14
N TYR A 37 -4.84 -7.42 -2.87
CA TYR A 37 -4.28 -6.68 -1.74
C TYR A 37 -2.75 -6.70 -1.73
N GLU A 38 -2.15 -7.87 -1.92
CA GLU A 38 -0.69 -8.03 -1.98
C GLU A 38 -0.08 -7.29 -3.18
N LEU A 39 -0.75 -7.26 -4.33
CA LEU A 39 -0.34 -6.43 -5.46
C LEU A 39 -0.32 -4.93 -5.11
N TYR A 40 -1.34 -4.43 -4.41
CA TYR A 40 -1.35 -3.04 -3.97
C TYR A 40 -0.27 -2.75 -2.92
N MET A 41 0.08 -3.71 -2.06
CA MET A 41 1.22 -3.57 -1.16
C MET A 41 2.55 -3.41 -1.90
N GLU A 42 2.74 -4.11 -3.02
CA GLU A 42 3.92 -3.93 -3.88
C GLU A 42 4.01 -2.51 -4.43
N TYR A 43 2.89 -1.96 -4.92
CA TYR A 43 2.85 -0.61 -5.47
C TYR A 43 3.08 0.47 -4.40
N THR A 44 2.48 0.33 -3.21
CA THR A 44 2.72 1.28 -2.12
C THR A 44 4.15 1.23 -1.62
N ALA A 45 4.74 0.04 -1.51
CA ALA A 45 6.16 -0.11 -1.19
C ALA A 45 7.06 0.59 -2.21
N MET A 46 6.74 0.51 -3.51
CA MET A 46 7.45 1.23 -4.56
C MET A 46 7.34 2.75 -4.39
N MET A 47 6.16 3.29 -4.08
CA MET A 47 6.00 4.73 -3.81
C MET A 47 6.81 5.19 -2.60
N HIS A 48 6.86 4.38 -1.53
CA HIS A 48 7.67 4.69 -0.34
C HIS A 48 9.18 4.52 -0.55
N SER A 49 9.61 3.88 -1.63
CA SER A 49 11.02 3.82 -2.02
C SER A 49 11.50 5.08 -2.77
N ILE A 50 10.58 5.97 -3.14
CA ILE A 50 10.91 7.25 -3.75
C ILE A 50 11.30 8.22 -2.64
N GLU A 51 12.58 8.57 -2.57
CA GLU A 51 13.03 9.69 -1.75
C GLU A 51 12.58 11.00 -2.42
N PHE A 52 11.61 11.67 -1.80
CA PHE A 52 11.32 13.04 -2.14
C PHE A 52 12.49 13.90 -1.63
N GLY A 53 13.30 14.41 -2.55
CA GLY A 53 14.27 15.45 -2.22
C GLY A 53 13.55 16.66 -1.59
N PRO A 54 14.22 17.45 -0.75
CA PRO A 54 13.62 18.66 -0.22
C PRO A 54 13.35 19.61 -1.39
N GLU A 55 12.08 19.71 -1.79
CA GLU A 55 11.62 20.83 -2.61
C GLU A 55 11.59 22.05 -1.69
N GLU A 56 12.53 23.00 -1.89
CA GLU A 56 12.44 24.30 -1.25
C GLU A 56 11.13 24.96 -1.73
N MET A 57 10.13 25.04 -0.86
CA MET A 57 8.96 25.89 -1.06
C MET A 57 9.39 27.35 -0.97
N VAL A 58 10.01 27.88 -2.03
CA VAL A 58 10.31 29.31 -2.13
C VAL A 58 9.00 30.04 -2.41
N VAL A 59 8.47 30.71 -1.39
CA VAL A 59 7.37 31.67 -1.59
C VAL A 59 7.97 32.94 -2.20
N GLU A 60 7.85 33.08 -3.51
CA GLU A 60 8.20 34.32 -4.20
C GLU A 60 7.11 35.38 -3.92
N PHE A 61 7.41 36.35 -3.07
CA PHE A 61 6.56 37.52 -2.86
C PHE A 61 6.78 38.52 -4.01
N HIS A 62 5.73 38.78 -4.78
CA HIS A 62 5.67 39.92 -5.69
C HIS A 62 4.94 41.09 -4.98
N PRO A 63 5.64 42.14 -4.54
CA PRO A 63 4.98 43.36 -4.06
C PRO A 63 4.44 44.15 -5.25
N ASP A 64 3.15 44.52 -5.18
CA ASP A 64 2.56 45.58 -6.01
C ASP A 64 3.02 46.97 -5.53
#